data_AF-L0DF59-F1
#
_entry.id   AF-L0DF59-F1
#
_cell.length_a   1.000
_cell.length_b   1.000
_cell.length_c   1.000
_cell.angle_alpha   90.00
_cell.angle_beta   90.00
_cell.angle_gamma   90.00
#
_symmetry.space_group_name_H-M   'P 1'
#
loop_
_entity.id
_entity.type
_entity.pdbx_description
1 polymer ?
#
loop_
_entity_poly.entity_id
_entity_poly.type
_entity_poly.pdbx_seq_one_letter_code
_entity_poly.pdbx_strand_id
1 'polypeptide(L)'
;MRPAVNRREFLGSVGAGLAVAAGSSAVAESTAGRPIRFGLIGCGNRGPHDATGLITQAGAQLVALADLFEDKVTKIRPTLDGVLKAKGLPPVAPDRLYHGPQSALRLAESDLDAVLIAITPYYYPAVLEMIAGTGRHIYCEKPVAVDVPGCLRVIELAKRFEGKIVFHVGMQVPWASAMQEMVKRIHAGAIGEIVTAQSFFYFGGGGLVAPPNVGPDEARIRRWTGDRILSGDIVVEQNVHGIDKINWILKGHPISAFAKGGRKARTDFGDVWDHYVGALTYPNDVVVNFQSTQFPPSLGDAGERFFGTRGVSESHYSGGVKIFGESPWDSGANEIVTDAEANKYRAFIEDIRTGNLRNEAFRGAESALSAILIRTAAYQGREVTWDAMLKSGEALDARIDLKQFETRS
;
A
#
# COMPACT_ATOMS: atom_id res chain seq x y z
N MET A 1 49.41 -23.24 22.78
CA MET A 1 50.31 -22.24 22.19
C MET A 1 49.78 -21.87 20.82
N ARG A 2 49.62 -20.58 20.48
CA ARG A 2 49.45 -20.17 19.08
C ARG A 2 50.76 -20.46 18.34
N PRO A 3 50.71 -20.97 17.10
CA PRO A 3 50.93 -20.13 15.91
C PRO A 3 49.98 -20.54 14.75
N ALA A 4 49.37 -19.61 14.00
CA ALA A 4 49.86 -18.86 12.82
C ALA A 4 49.11 -19.33 11.56
N VAL A 5 48.39 -18.39 10.94
CA VAL A 5 47.64 -18.58 9.69
C VAL A 5 48.62 -18.64 8.53
N ASN A 6 48.53 -19.69 7.70
CA ASN A 6 49.22 -19.76 6.43
C ASN A 6 48.24 -19.45 5.29
N ARG A 7 48.53 -18.40 4.51
CA ARG A 7 47.75 -17.93 3.35
C ARG A 7 48.39 -18.47 2.07
N ARG A 8 48.07 -19.71 1.70
CA ARG A 8 48.15 -20.34 0.36
C ARG A 8 47.85 -21.82 0.58
N GLU A 9 47.26 -22.46 -0.43
CA GLU A 9 46.74 -23.84 -0.42
C GLU A 9 45.33 -24.01 0.16
N PHE A 10 44.32 -23.66 -0.64
CA PHE A 10 43.27 -24.65 -0.93
C PHE A 10 42.56 -24.30 -2.25
N LEU A 11 43.24 -24.57 -3.37
CA LEU A 11 42.59 -24.81 -4.65
C LEU A 11 42.93 -26.26 -5.01
N GLY A 12 41.91 -27.13 -4.99
CA GLY A 12 42.09 -28.55 -5.26
C GLY A 12 40.82 -29.38 -5.05
N SER A 13 39.87 -29.22 -5.97
CA SER A 13 38.92 -30.25 -6.44
C SER A 13 38.02 -31.00 -5.43
N VAL A 14 36.70 -30.71 -5.51
CA VAL A 14 35.66 -31.74 -5.42
C VAL A 14 34.66 -31.46 -6.55
N GLY A 15 34.33 -32.53 -7.29
CA GLY A 15 33.59 -32.49 -8.54
C GLY A 15 32.08 -32.43 -8.37
N ALA A 16 31.47 -31.97 -9.46
CA ALA A 16 30.15 -32.31 -9.98
C ALA A 16 29.02 -32.65 -8.98
N GLY A 17 28.18 -31.63 -8.76
CA GLY A 17 26.82 -31.76 -8.26
C GLY A 17 25.98 -30.57 -8.71
N LEU A 18 25.82 -30.41 -10.03
CA LEU A 18 24.85 -29.48 -10.61
C LEU A 18 23.45 -30.05 -10.34
N ALA A 19 22.91 -29.79 -9.16
CA ALA A 19 21.48 -29.77 -8.96
C ALA A 19 20.98 -28.47 -9.60
N VAL A 20 20.60 -28.55 -10.88
CA VAL A 20 19.75 -27.54 -11.50
C VAL A 20 18.52 -27.42 -10.62
N ALA A 21 18.35 -26.29 -9.96
CA ALA A 21 17.11 -25.92 -9.31
C ALA A 21 16.03 -25.71 -10.38
N ALA A 22 15.48 -26.82 -10.88
CA ALA A 22 14.22 -26.82 -11.60
C ALA A 22 13.13 -26.61 -10.54
N GLY A 23 12.84 -25.35 -10.25
CA GLY A 23 11.94 -24.98 -9.16
C GLY A 23 11.37 -23.57 -9.32
N SER A 24 10.99 -23.17 -10.53
CA SER A 24 10.24 -21.92 -10.76
C SER A 24 9.27 -22.00 -11.95
N SER A 25 8.84 -23.20 -12.33
CA SER A 25 7.98 -23.40 -13.52
C SER A 25 6.62 -24.03 -13.20
N ALA A 26 6.43 -24.60 -12.02
CA ALA A 26 5.20 -25.35 -11.70
C ALA A 26 3.97 -24.47 -11.39
N VAL A 27 4.15 -23.16 -11.11
CA VAL A 27 3.02 -22.26 -10.85
C VAL A 27 2.49 -21.62 -12.15
N ALA A 28 3.37 -21.32 -13.10
CA ALA A 28 3.02 -20.70 -14.39
C ALA A 28 2.24 -21.64 -15.32
N GLU A 29 2.52 -22.96 -15.31
CA GLU A 29 1.74 -23.93 -16.10
C GLU A 29 0.32 -24.17 -15.54
N SER A 30 0.05 -23.83 -14.27
CA SER A 30 -1.21 -24.22 -13.58
C SER A 30 -2.39 -23.24 -13.75
N THR A 31 -2.15 -22.06 -14.35
CA THR A 31 -3.17 -21.00 -14.50
C THR A 31 -3.60 -20.76 -15.96
N ALA A 32 -2.95 -21.40 -16.93
CA ALA A 32 -3.24 -21.24 -18.34
C ALA A 32 -4.70 -21.60 -18.67
N GLY A 33 -5.42 -20.68 -19.28
CA GLY A 33 -6.80 -20.89 -19.75
C GLY A 33 -7.90 -20.81 -18.68
N ARG A 34 -7.57 -20.53 -17.40
CA ARG A 34 -8.56 -20.31 -16.34
C ARG A 34 -8.42 -18.94 -15.68
N PRO A 35 -9.48 -18.40 -15.04
CA PRO A 35 -9.35 -17.22 -14.18
C PRO A 35 -8.33 -17.44 -13.05
N ILE A 36 -7.59 -16.39 -12.70
CA ILE A 36 -6.80 -16.35 -11.46
C ILE A 36 -7.78 -16.34 -10.30
N ARG A 37 -7.67 -17.33 -9.41
CA ARG A 37 -8.53 -17.50 -8.26
C ARG A 37 -7.92 -16.76 -7.09
N PHE A 38 -8.68 -15.86 -6.47
CA PHE A 38 -8.20 -15.08 -5.34
C PHE A 38 -9.14 -15.14 -4.14
N GLY A 39 -8.57 -14.92 -2.96
CA GLY A 39 -9.33 -14.72 -1.73
C GLY A 39 -9.21 -13.30 -1.22
N LEU A 40 -10.26 -12.78 -0.60
CA LEU A 40 -10.29 -11.45 0.00
C LEU A 40 -10.10 -11.54 1.53
N ILE A 41 -9.06 -10.90 2.05
CA ILE A 41 -8.80 -10.69 3.48
C ILE A 41 -9.11 -9.23 3.80
N GLY A 42 -10.18 -8.99 4.56
CA GLY A 42 -10.70 -7.65 4.88
C GLY A 42 -11.96 -7.32 4.09
N CYS A 43 -13.12 -7.66 4.64
CA CYS A 43 -14.46 -7.45 4.09
C CYS A 43 -15.05 -6.09 4.52
N GLY A 44 -14.20 -5.07 4.65
CA GLY A 44 -14.58 -3.69 4.93
C GLY A 44 -15.15 -2.98 3.69
N ASN A 45 -14.94 -1.66 3.57
CA ASN A 45 -15.39 -0.92 2.38
C ASN A 45 -14.44 -1.10 1.19
N ARG A 46 -13.12 -1.06 1.42
CA ARG A 46 -12.12 -1.09 0.36
C ARG A 46 -11.93 -2.47 -0.25
N GLY A 47 -11.92 -3.53 0.56
CA GLY A 47 -11.78 -4.91 0.09
C GLY A 47 -12.77 -5.32 -1.02
N PRO A 48 -14.09 -5.24 -0.80
CA PRO A 48 -15.07 -5.51 -1.86
C PRO A 48 -14.99 -4.56 -3.06
N HIS A 49 -14.53 -3.31 -2.89
CA HIS A 49 -14.25 -2.41 -4.01
C HIS A 49 -13.13 -2.96 -4.90
N ASP A 50 -11.97 -3.27 -4.32
CA ASP A 50 -10.83 -3.83 -5.07
C ASP A 50 -11.15 -5.23 -5.62
N ALA A 51 -11.89 -6.07 -4.88
CA ALA A 51 -12.33 -7.38 -5.34
C ALA A 51 -13.28 -7.27 -6.55
N THR A 52 -14.21 -6.32 -6.52
CA THR A 52 -15.08 -6.02 -7.67
C THR A 52 -14.26 -5.57 -8.87
N GLY A 53 -13.23 -4.74 -8.65
CA GLY A 53 -12.29 -4.33 -9.69
C GLY A 53 -11.53 -5.51 -10.32
N LEU A 54 -10.95 -6.39 -9.50
CA LEU A 54 -10.26 -7.61 -9.97
C LEU A 54 -11.19 -8.53 -10.78
N ILE A 55 -12.44 -8.70 -10.34
CA ILE A 55 -13.43 -9.50 -11.08
C ILE A 55 -13.81 -8.83 -12.40
N THR A 56 -14.14 -7.54 -12.36
CA THR A 56 -14.79 -6.87 -13.49
C THR A 56 -13.83 -6.33 -14.54
N GLN A 57 -12.62 -5.90 -14.13
CA GLN A 57 -11.63 -5.25 -14.97
C GLN A 57 -10.46 -6.17 -15.37
N ALA A 58 -10.16 -7.18 -14.55
CA ALA A 58 -9.04 -8.09 -14.77
C ALA A 58 -9.45 -9.57 -15.00
N GLY A 59 -10.74 -9.90 -14.82
CA GLY A 59 -11.28 -11.24 -15.07
C GLY A 59 -10.80 -12.29 -14.08
N ALA A 60 -10.47 -11.88 -12.85
CA ALA A 60 -10.14 -12.79 -11.76
C ALA A 60 -11.42 -13.36 -11.11
N GLN A 61 -11.28 -14.48 -10.40
CA GLN A 61 -12.40 -15.14 -9.71
C GLN A 61 -12.17 -15.08 -8.19
N LEU A 62 -13.10 -14.44 -7.48
CA LEU A 62 -13.13 -14.51 -6.02
C LEU A 62 -13.64 -15.89 -5.57
N VAL A 63 -12.90 -16.56 -4.68
CA VAL A 63 -13.25 -17.91 -4.21
C VAL A 63 -13.29 -18.06 -2.69
N ALA A 64 -12.83 -17.07 -1.92
CA ALA A 64 -12.81 -17.12 -0.46
C ALA A 64 -12.91 -15.72 0.14
N LEU A 65 -13.52 -15.63 1.33
CA LEU A 65 -13.65 -14.40 2.10
C LEU A 65 -13.11 -14.61 3.52
N ALA A 66 -12.35 -13.64 4.03
CA ALA A 66 -11.86 -13.61 5.40
C ALA A 66 -12.01 -12.20 5.99
N ASP A 67 -12.44 -12.13 7.24
CA ASP A 67 -12.39 -10.91 8.04
C ASP A 67 -12.07 -11.26 9.50
N LEU A 68 -11.79 -10.27 10.35
CA LEU A 68 -11.78 -10.51 11.79
C LEU A 68 -13.21 -10.77 12.29
N PHE A 69 -14.20 -10.06 11.74
CA PHE A 69 -15.59 -10.11 12.19
C PHE A 69 -16.51 -10.83 11.19
N GLU A 70 -17.28 -11.80 11.69
CA GLU A 70 -18.20 -12.60 10.87
C GLU A 70 -19.26 -11.76 10.13
N ASP A 71 -19.78 -10.70 10.77
CA ASP A 71 -20.78 -9.82 10.17
C ASP A 71 -20.26 -9.13 8.90
N LYS A 72 -18.95 -8.86 8.80
CA LYS A 72 -18.35 -8.27 7.61
C LYS A 72 -18.41 -9.23 6.43
N VAL A 73 -18.05 -10.50 6.66
CA VAL A 73 -18.08 -11.56 5.64
C VAL A 73 -19.51 -11.81 5.17
N THR A 74 -20.42 -12.03 6.12
CA THR A 74 -21.82 -12.38 5.82
C THR A 74 -22.57 -11.23 5.12
N LYS A 75 -22.33 -9.98 5.52
CA LYS A 75 -22.96 -8.80 4.92
C LYS A 75 -22.54 -8.57 3.48
N ILE A 76 -21.26 -8.75 3.16
CA ILE A 76 -20.73 -8.40 1.83
C ILE A 76 -20.90 -9.50 0.78
N ARG A 77 -20.96 -10.77 1.24
CA ARG A 77 -21.01 -11.94 0.35
C ARG A 77 -22.11 -11.83 -0.73
N PRO A 78 -23.38 -11.49 -0.43
CA PRO A 78 -24.43 -11.42 -1.46
C PRO A 78 -24.10 -10.43 -2.59
N THR A 79 -23.45 -9.31 -2.26
CA THR A 79 -23.03 -8.31 -3.26
C THR A 79 -21.96 -8.90 -4.18
N LEU A 80 -20.92 -9.53 -3.63
CA LEU A 80 -19.83 -10.12 -4.40
C LEU A 80 -20.29 -11.34 -5.22
N ASP A 81 -21.15 -12.18 -4.66
CA ASP A 81 -21.79 -13.30 -5.39
C ASP A 81 -22.62 -12.78 -6.57
N GLY A 82 -23.28 -11.63 -6.42
CA GLY A 82 -23.97 -10.95 -7.52
C GLY A 82 -23.03 -10.50 -8.64
N VAL A 83 -21.85 -9.95 -8.29
CA VAL A 83 -20.81 -9.55 -9.26
C VAL A 83 -20.25 -10.78 -9.98
N LEU A 84 -19.97 -11.87 -9.26
CA LEU A 84 -19.51 -13.14 -9.84
C LEU A 84 -20.54 -13.71 -10.81
N LYS A 85 -21.82 -13.76 -10.40
CA LYS A 85 -22.93 -14.22 -11.25
C LYS A 85 -23.04 -13.39 -12.54
N ALA A 86 -22.90 -12.06 -12.46
CA ALA A 86 -22.93 -11.19 -13.63
C ALA A 86 -21.77 -11.45 -14.62
N LYS A 87 -20.69 -12.08 -14.16
CA LYS A 87 -19.56 -12.53 -14.98
C LYS A 87 -19.60 -14.02 -15.33
N GLY A 88 -20.69 -14.72 -15.01
CA GLY A 88 -20.82 -16.16 -15.26
C GLY A 88 -19.92 -17.02 -14.37
N LEU A 89 -19.45 -16.48 -13.25
CA LEU A 89 -18.59 -17.16 -12.29
C LEU A 89 -19.43 -17.73 -11.13
N PRO A 90 -19.02 -18.86 -10.52
CA PRO A 90 -19.72 -19.43 -9.38
C PRO A 90 -19.59 -18.52 -8.15
N PRO A 91 -20.58 -18.56 -7.23
CA PRO A 91 -20.51 -17.83 -5.97
C PRO A 91 -19.38 -18.38 -5.07
N VAL A 92 -19.03 -17.61 -4.04
CA VAL A 92 -18.10 -18.07 -3.00
C VAL A 92 -18.73 -19.24 -2.24
N ALA A 93 -18.00 -20.34 -2.09
CA ALA A 93 -18.49 -21.54 -1.42
C ALA A 93 -18.70 -21.28 0.09
N PRO A 94 -19.77 -21.81 0.73
CA PRO A 94 -20.05 -21.57 2.15
C PRO A 94 -18.92 -21.98 3.11
N ASP A 95 -18.16 -23.01 2.77
CA ASP A 95 -17.00 -23.52 3.52
C ASP A 95 -15.73 -22.68 3.33
N ARG A 96 -15.75 -21.68 2.43
CA ARG A 96 -14.66 -20.73 2.16
C ARG A 96 -14.92 -19.35 2.75
N LEU A 97 -15.68 -19.31 3.85
CA LEU A 97 -15.98 -18.12 4.63
C LEU A 97 -15.28 -18.21 5.98
N TYR A 98 -14.25 -17.41 6.15
CA TYR A 98 -13.38 -17.45 7.33
C TYR A 98 -13.58 -16.20 8.17
N HIS A 99 -13.56 -16.35 9.50
CA HIS A 99 -13.56 -15.21 10.41
C HIS A 99 -12.69 -15.46 11.66
N GLY A 100 -12.41 -14.42 12.44
CA GLY A 100 -11.53 -14.47 13.59
C GLY A 100 -10.03 -14.26 13.29
N PRO A 101 -9.16 -14.26 14.31
CA PRO A 101 -7.76 -13.83 14.18
C PRO A 101 -6.89 -14.66 13.23
N GLN A 102 -7.25 -15.94 13.01
CA GLN A 102 -6.54 -16.85 12.11
C GLN A 102 -7.22 -16.98 10.73
N SER A 103 -8.21 -16.14 10.42
CA SER A 103 -8.98 -16.24 9.16
C SER A 103 -8.12 -16.00 7.93
N ALA A 104 -7.16 -15.09 8.00
CA ALA A 104 -6.23 -14.79 6.91
C ALA A 104 -5.37 -16.01 6.52
N LEU A 105 -4.81 -16.72 7.51
CA LEU A 105 -4.04 -17.94 7.25
C LEU A 105 -4.90 -19.04 6.64
N ARG A 106 -6.05 -19.35 7.26
CA ARG A 106 -6.98 -20.39 6.77
C ARG A 106 -7.44 -20.11 5.34
N LEU A 107 -7.67 -18.84 5.01
CA LEU A 107 -7.96 -18.43 3.64
C LEU A 107 -6.76 -18.66 2.72
N ALA A 108 -5.55 -18.22 3.10
CA ALA A 108 -4.36 -18.34 2.25
C ALA A 108 -3.93 -19.81 2.02
N GLU A 109 -4.24 -20.72 2.94
CA GLU A 109 -4.04 -22.17 2.82
C GLU A 109 -5.09 -22.86 1.93
N SER A 110 -6.19 -22.16 1.59
CA SER A 110 -7.18 -22.68 0.66
C SER A 110 -6.62 -22.81 -0.76
N ASP A 111 -7.33 -23.57 -1.60
CA ASP A 111 -7.03 -23.70 -3.03
C ASP A 111 -7.40 -22.41 -3.81
N LEU A 112 -6.41 -21.53 -3.95
CA LEU A 112 -6.42 -20.24 -4.65
C LEU A 112 -4.99 -19.86 -5.10
N ASP A 113 -4.86 -18.87 -6.00
CA ASP A 113 -3.57 -18.42 -6.55
C ASP A 113 -3.04 -17.16 -5.84
N ALA A 114 -3.95 -16.28 -5.43
CA ALA A 114 -3.62 -14.94 -4.92
C ALA A 114 -4.50 -14.50 -3.74
N VAL A 115 -3.98 -13.60 -2.91
CA VAL A 115 -4.76 -12.93 -1.86
C VAL A 115 -4.82 -11.43 -2.10
N LEU A 116 -6.00 -10.85 -1.91
CA LEU A 116 -6.23 -9.43 -1.79
C LEU A 116 -6.36 -9.10 -0.31
N ILE A 117 -5.50 -8.24 0.22
CA ILE A 117 -5.48 -7.83 1.63
C ILE A 117 -5.88 -6.36 1.71
N ALA A 118 -7.01 -6.09 2.38
CA ALA A 118 -7.60 -4.77 2.57
C ALA A 118 -8.10 -4.61 4.01
N ILE A 119 -7.15 -4.66 4.95
CA ILE A 119 -7.39 -4.61 6.40
C ILE A 119 -6.95 -3.26 6.98
N THR A 120 -7.15 -3.09 8.29
CA THR A 120 -6.63 -1.94 9.03
C THR A 120 -5.09 -1.89 8.96
N PRO A 121 -4.48 -0.73 8.62
CA PRO A 121 -3.07 -0.66 8.26
C PRO A 121 -2.06 -1.19 9.28
N TYR A 122 -2.32 -0.99 10.57
CA TYR A 122 -1.49 -1.51 11.65
C TYR A 122 -1.24 -3.03 11.58
N TYR A 123 -2.19 -3.81 11.05
CA TYR A 123 -2.11 -5.26 11.02
C TYR A 123 -1.48 -5.84 9.74
N TYR A 124 -1.20 -5.05 8.71
CA TYR A 124 -0.61 -5.56 7.46
C TYR A 124 0.67 -6.36 7.68
N PRO A 125 1.69 -5.89 8.43
CA PRO A 125 2.92 -6.67 8.55
C PRO A 125 2.69 -8.03 9.22
N ALA A 126 1.84 -8.08 10.27
CA ALA A 126 1.54 -9.33 10.97
C ALA A 126 0.77 -10.32 10.08
N VAL A 127 -0.17 -9.84 9.27
CA VAL A 127 -0.91 -10.67 8.32
C VAL A 127 0.00 -11.15 7.17
N LEU A 128 0.88 -10.30 6.67
CA LEU A 128 1.86 -10.68 5.65
C LEU A 128 2.83 -11.75 6.18
N GLU A 129 3.31 -11.62 7.42
CA GLU A 129 4.14 -12.63 8.10
C GLU A 129 3.39 -13.96 8.22
N MET A 130 2.13 -13.91 8.64
CA MET A 130 1.27 -15.08 8.82
C MET A 130 1.13 -15.88 7.52
N ILE A 131 0.96 -15.20 6.37
CA ILE A 131 0.74 -15.87 5.08
C ILE A 131 2.03 -16.09 4.27
N ALA A 132 3.19 -15.60 4.72
CA ALA A 132 4.42 -15.57 3.92
C ALA A 132 4.85 -16.96 3.40
N GLY A 133 4.56 -18.02 4.15
CA GLY A 133 4.88 -19.40 3.79
C GLY A 133 3.93 -20.07 2.80
N THR A 134 2.81 -19.43 2.45
CA THR A 134 1.76 -20.04 1.61
C THR A 134 2.04 -19.96 0.10
N GLY A 135 3.02 -19.14 -0.31
CA GLY A 135 3.40 -18.97 -1.72
C GLY A 135 2.35 -18.28 -2.58
N ARG A 136 1.32 -17.65 -2.00
CA ARG A 136 0.29 -16.92 -2.74
C ARG A 136 0.82 -15.60 -3.26
N HIS A 137 0.37 -15.20 -4.45
CA HIS A 137 0.57 -13.84 -4.93
C HIS A 137 -0.22 -12.85 -4.09
N ILE A 138 0.30 -11.65 -3.89
CA ILE A 138 -0.25 -10.69 -2.93
C ILE A 138 -0.61 -9.40 -3.65
N TYR A 139 -1.86 -8.99 -3.53
CA TYR A 139 -2.25 -7.59 -3.68
C TYR A 139 -2.55 -7.05 -2.28
N CYS A 140 -1.77 -6.08 -1.82
CA CYS A 140 -1.89 -5.51 -0.48
C CYS A 140 -2.27 -4.03 -0.59
N GLU A 141 -3.40 -3.62 -0.04
CA GLU A 141 -3.74 -2.20 0.01
C GLU A 141 -2.73 -1.39 0.83
N LYS A 142 -2.69 -0.09 0.54
CA LYS A 142 -1.81 0.87 1.21
C LYS A 142 -2.45 1.39 2.51
N PRO A 143 -1.65 1.98 3.42
CA PRO A 143 -0.20 1.84 3.53
C PRO A 143 0.15 0.47 4.12
N VAL A 144 1.30 -0.11 3.75
CA VAL A 144 1.70 -1.46 4.15
C VAL A 144 2.12 -1.58 5.64
N ALA A 145 2.28 -0.45 6.33
CA ALA A 145 2.55 -0.34 7.75
C ALA A 145 2.31 1.11 8.22
N VAL A 146 2.32 1.32 9.54
CA VAL A 146 2.05 2.63 10.17
C VAL A 146 3.18 3.14 11.06
N ASP A 147 4.23 2.35 11.27
CA ASP A 147 5.37 2.68 12.12
C ASP A 147 6.68 2.12 11.54
N VAL A 148 7.81 2.53 12.13
CA VAL A 148 9.14 2.16 11.63
C VAL A 148 9.35 0.64 11.71
N PRO A 149 9.11 -0.03 12.85
CA PRO A 149 9.28 -1.48 12.92
C PRO A 149 8.39 -2.25 11.94
N GLY A 150 7.13 -1.83 11.75
CA GLY A 150 6.23 -2.40 10.77
C GLY A 150 6.77 -2.30 9.34
N CYS A 151 7.26 -1.13 8.94
CA CYS A 151 7.88 -0.94 7.61
C CYS A 151 9.12 -1.81 7.43
N LEU A 152 9.98 -1.91 8.45
CA LEU A 152 11.18 -2.76 8.40
C LEU A 152 10.83 -4.26 8.28
N ARG A 153 9.76 -4.72 8.93
CA ARG A 153 9.24 -6.09 8.76
C ARG A 153 8.76 -6.32 7.32
N VAL A 154 8.06 -5.36 6.73
CA VAL A 154 7.61 -5.45 5.32
C VAL A 154 8.80 -5.44 4.35
N ILE A 155 9.85 -4.65 4.62
CA ILE A 155 11.09 -4.66 3.81
C ILE A 155 11.78 -6.03 3.87
N GLU A 156 11.82 -6.65 5.05
CA GLU A 156 12.37 -7.99 5.20
C GLU A 156 11.53 -9.03 4.46
N LEU A 157 10.21 -8.95 4.56
CA LEU A 157 9.30 -9.79 3.77
C LEU A 157 9.47 -9.58 2.26
N ALA A 158 9.65 -8.35 1.81
CA ALA A 158 9.90 -8.04 0.40
C ALA A 158 11.10 -8.84 -0.13
N LYS A 159 12.21 -8.88 0.62
CA LYS A 159 13.39 -9.69 0.26
C LYS A 159 13.08 -11.19 0.20
N ARG A 160 12.21 -11.69 1.08
CA ARG A 160 11.82 -13.11 1.11
C ARG A 160 10.94 -13.49 -0.07
N PHE A 161 10.11 -12.57 -0.55
CA PHE A 161 9.20 -12.73 -1.68
C PHE A 161 9.85 -12.49 -3.04
N GLU A 162 11.00 -11.80 -3.07
CA GLU A 162 11.74 -11.48 -4.28
C GLU A 162 11.99 -12.70 -5.16
N GLY A 163 11.59 -12.60 -6.43
CA GLY A 163 11.73 -13.69 -7.41
C GLY A 163 10.90 -14.94 -7.11
N LYS A 164 9.91 -14.88 -6.21
CA LYS A 164 9.04 -16.02 -5.86
C LYS A 164 7.56 -15.76 -6.11
N ILE A 165 7.07 -14.56 -5.81
CA ILE A 165 5.68 -14.17 -5.97
C ILE A 165 5.56 -12.79 -6.59
N VAL A 166 4.43 -12.53 -7.25
CA VAL A 166 3.97 -11.17 -7.51
C VAL A 166 3.46 -10.55 -6.21
N PHE A 167 3.95 -9.36 -5.87
CA PHE A 167 3.49 -8.54 -4.76
C PHE A 167 3.21 -7.13 -5.29
N HIS A 168 1.92 -6.76 -5.39
CA HIS A 168 1.50 -5.39 -5.71
C HIS A 168 1.04 -4.66 -4.44
N VAL A 169 1.30 -3.37 -4.38
CA VAL A 169 0.77 -2.48 -3.33
C VAL A 169 -0.33 -1.62 -3.94
N GLY A 170 -1.43 -1.40 -3.21
CA GLY A 170 -2.62 -0.64 -3.66
C GLY A 170 -2.42 0.86 -3.94
N MET A 171 -1.22 1.28 -4.33
CA MET A 171 -0.96 2.62 -4.83
C MET A 171 -1.58 2.77 -6.22
N GLN A 172 -2.67 3.53 -6.33
CA GLN A 172 -3.37 3.70 -7.61
C GLN A 172 -2.61 4.59 -8.61
N VAL A 173 -1.99 5.67 -8.14
CA VAL A 173 -1.51 6.74 -9.01
C VAL A 173 -0.39 6.34 -9.97
N PRO A 174 0.55 5.47 -9.59
CA PRO A 174 1.56 4.93 -10.52
C PRO A 174 0.98 4.18 -11.72
N TRP A 175 -0.29 3.79 -11.67
CA TRP A 175 -1.01 3.10 -12.74
C TRP A 175 -1.89 4.01 -13.60
N ALA A 176 -1.95 5.31 -13.31
CA ALA A 176 -2.61 6.27 -14.20
C ALA A 176 -1.76 6.52 -15.44
N SER A 177 -2.32 6.32 -16.63
CA SER A 177 -1.59 6.48 -17.90
C SER A 177 -1.01 7.90 -18.06
N ALA A 178 -1.79 8.92 -17.71
CA ALA A 178 -1.35 10.32 -17.74
C ALA A 178 -0.17 10.58 -16.80
N MET A 179 -0.17 9.97 -15.61
CA MET A 179 0.93 10.12 -14.65
C MET A 179 2.19 9.41 -15.13
N GLN A 180 2.07 8.19 -15.66
CA GLN A 180 3.20 7.46 -16.24
C GLN A 180 3.90 8.26 -17.33
N GLU A 181 3.14 8.86 -18.25
CA GLU A 181 3.69 9.68 -19.32
C GLU A 181 4.30 10.99 -18.79
N MET A 182 3.67 11.65 -17.81
CA MET A 182 4.25 12.84 -17.18
C MET A 182 5.59 12.54 -16.51
N VAL A 183 5.67 11.49 -15.70
CA VAL A 183 6.92 11.12 -15.00
C VAL A 183 8.00 10.73 -16.00
N LYS A 184 7.66 9.98 -17.06
CA LYS A 184 8.59 9.67 -18.15
C LYS A 184 9.17 10.95 -18.79
N ARG A 185 8.34 11.96 -19.06
CA ARG A 185 8.77 13.25 -19.62
C ARG A 185 9.65 14.03 -18.66
N ILE A 186 9.28 14.10 -17.38
CA ILE A 186 10.09 14.74 -16.34
C ILE A 186 11.47 14.08 -16.25
N HIS A 187 11.51 12.75 -16.19
CA HIS A 187 12.77 11.99 -16.15
C HIS A 187 13.59 12.11 -17.42
N ALA A 188 12.98 12.42 -18.56
CA ALA A 188 13.65 12.79 -19.81
C ALA A 188 14.10 14.27 -19.86
N GLY A 189 13.86 15.05 -18.81
CA GLY A 189 14.34 16.43 -18.67
C GLY A 189 13.36 17.50 -19.15
N ALA A 190 12.07 17.19 -19.34
CA ALA A 190 11.07 18.14 -19.86
C ALA A 190 10.91 19.42 -19.01
N ILE A 191 11.20 19.35 -17.71
CA ILE A 191 11.15 20.52 -16.80
C ILE A 191 12.54 20.98 -16.33
N GLY A 192 13.62 20.36 -16.81
CA GLY A 192 14.97 20.61 -16.32
C GLY A 192 15.24 20.04 -14.93
N GLU A 193 16.20 20.65 -14.23
CA GLU A 193 16.50 20.31 -12.84
C GLU A 193 15.36 20.79 -11.94
N ILE A 194 14.84 19.89 -11.09
CA ILE A 194 13.78 20.23 -10.15
C ILE A 194 14.36 21.07 -9.02
N VAL A 195 13.76 22.23 -8.76
CA VAL A 195 14.18 23.18 -7.73
C VAL A 195 13.34 23.02 -6.45
N THR A 196 12.01 22.87 -6.60
CA THR A 196 11.08 22.70 -5.48
C THR A 196 9.81 22.01 -5.96
N ALA A 197 9.01 21.53 -5.02
CA ALA A 197 7.69 20.98 -5.32
C ALA A 197 6.65 21.36 -4.26
N GLN A 198 5.39 21.19 -4.62
CA GLN A 198 4.24 21.30 -3.73
C GLN A 198 3.42 20.01 -3.82
N SER A 199 2.92 19.53 -2.69
CA SER A 199 1.90 18.49 -2.61
C SER A 199 0.78 18.96 -1.69
N PHE A 200 -0.46 18.77 -2.13
CA PHE A 200 -1.63 19.02 -1.32
C PHE A 200 -2.62 17.87 -1.44
N PHE A 201 -3.38 17.67 -0.37
CA PHE A 201 -4.46 16.69 -0.33
C PHE A 201 -5.60 17.23 0.52
N TYR A 202 -6.69 17.58 -0.14
CA TYR A 202 -7.89 18.14 0.48
C TYR A 202 -9.02 17.15 0.33
N PHE A 203 -9.35 16.49 1.43
CA PHE A 203 -10.40 15.49 1.45
C PHE A 203 -11.46 15.86 2.48
N GLY A 204 -12.73 15.66 2.15
CA GLY A 204 -13.84 15.94 3.06
C GLY A 204 -13.86 15.04 4.30
N GLY A 205 -13.01 14.02 4.32
CA GLY A 205 -13.03 12.99 5.34
C GLY A 205 -14.19 12.01 5.13
N GLY A 206 -14.44 11.25 6.18
CA GLY A 206 -15.36 10.13 6.18
C GLY A 206 -14.97 9.22 7.34
N GLY A 207 -15.87 9.08 8.30
CA GLY A 207 -15.64 8.26 9.48
C GLY A 207 -16.27 6.89 9.28
N LEU A 208 -15.53 5.83 9.56
CA LEU A 208 -16.17 4.55 9.83
C LEU A 208 -16.96 4.67 11.15
N VAL A 209 -18.12 4.04 11.20
CA VAL A 209 -18.99 4.03 12.39
C VAL A 209 -19.01 2.61 12.95
N ALA A 210 -18.73 2.48 14.24
CA ALA A 210 -18.90 1.22 14.95
C ALA A 210 -20.40 1.01 15.22
N PRO A 211 -20.90 -0.23 15.11
CA PRO A 211 -22.21 -0.58 15.63
C PRO A 211 -22.35 -0.16 17.11
N PRO A 212 -23.55 0.19 17.56
CA PRO A 212 -23.79 0.39 18.98
C PRO A 212 -23.52 -0.92 19.74
N ASN A 213 -23.12 -0.81 21.02
CA ASN A 213 -22.97 -1.92 21.96
C ASN A 213 -21.86 -2.96 21.66
N VAL A 214 -20.85 -2.62 20.88
CA VAL A 214 -19.62 -3.43 20.77
C VAL A 214 -18.61 -3.07 21.85
N GLY A 215 -17.69 -4.00 22.17
CA GLY A 215 -16.59 -3.76 23.11
C GLY A 215 -15.64 -2.65 22.63
N PRO A 216 -14.84 -2.05 23.53
CA PRO A 216 -13.98 -0.92 23.20
C PRO A 216 -12.96 -1.22 22.09
N ASP A 217 -12.32 -2.40 22.13
CA ASP A 217 -11.34 -2.79 21.11
C ASP A 217 -11.98 -3.02 19.74
N GLU A 218 -13.13 -3.70 19.71
CA GLU A 218 -13.93 -3.86 18.49
C GLU A 218 -14.36 -2.50 17.94
N ALA A 219 -14.79 -1.58 18.81
CA ALA A 219 -15.19 -0.24 18.42
C ALA A 219 -14.04 0.57 17.80
N ARG A 220 -12.80 0.35 18.27
CA ARG A 220 -11.58 0.96 17.71
C ARG A 220 -11.25 0.36 16.35
N ILE A 221 -11.21 -0.97 16.21
CA ILE A 221 -10.94 -1.63 14.93
C ILE A 221 -12.00 -1.26 13.88
N ARG A 222 -13.28 -1.26 14.24
CA ARG A 222 -14.36 -0.88 13.32
C ARG A 222 -14.33 0.59 12.91
N ARG A 223 -13.68 1.45 13.71
CA ARG A 223 -13.51 2.90 13.46
C ARG A 223 -12.05 3.30 13.30
N TRP A 224 -11.24 2.39 12.76
CA TRP A 224 -9.78 2.52 12.77
C TRP A 224 -9.26 3.81 12.10
N THR A 225 -10.02 4.42 11.18
CA THR A 225 -9.68 5.71 10.54
C THR A 225 -9.67 6.91 11.49
N GLY A 226 -10.28 6.77 12.67
CA GLY A 226 -10.18 7.75 13.76
C GLY A 226 -9.10 7.42 14.79
N ASP A 227 -8.46 6.24 14.70
CA ASP A 227 -7.45 5.79 15.65
C ASP A 227 -6.06 5.94 15.04
N ARG A 228 -5.24 6.82 15.63
CA ARG A 228 -3.92 7.17 15.13
C ARG A 228 -2.97 5.98 15.11
N ILE A 229 -3.09 5.07 16.08
CA ILE A 229 -2.25 3.88 16.15
C ILE A 229 -2.64 2.90 15.06
N LEU A 230 -3.93 2.71 14.83
CA LEU A 230 -4.42 1.74 13.85
C LEU A 230 -4.31 2.22 12.39
N SER A 231 -4.47 3.52 12.14
CA SER A 231 -4.42 4.12 10.80
C SER A 231 -3.06 4.69 10.41
N GLY A 232 -2.26 5.09 11.40
CA GLY A 232 -1.07 5.91 11.18
C GLY A 232 -1.36 7.41 11.00
N ASP A 233 -2.59 7.86 11.30
CA ASP A 233 -3.10 9.21 11.03
C ASP A 233 -3.36 9.47 9.53
N ILE A 234 -3.97 10.60 9.18
CA ILE A 234 -4.36 10.93 7.79
C ILE A 234 -3.16 11.01 6.86
N VAL A 235 -1.99 11.36 7.42
CA VAL A 235 -0.74 11.50 6.67
C VAL A 235 -0.25 10.16 6.14
N VAL A 236 -0.26 9.12 6.98
CA VAL A 236 0.19 7.80 6.56
C VAL A 236 -0.92 7.07 5.80
N GLU A 237 -2.18 7.26 6.18
CA GLU A 237 -3.31 6.55 5.56
C GLU A 237 -3.67 7.11 4.18
N GLN A 238 -3.89 8.42 4.05
CA GLN A 238 -4.32 9.05 2.79
C GLN A 238 -3.17 9.68 2.03
N ASN A 239 -2.35 10.49 2.70
CA ASN A 239 -1.36 11.32 2.01
C ASN A 239 -0.18 10.53 1.44
N VAL A 240 -0.02 9.26 1.84
CA VAL A 240 0.94 8.33 1.23
C VAL A 240 0.79 8.24 -0.29
N HIS A 241 -0.41 8.46 -0.84
CA HIS A 241 -0.58 8.54 -2.30
C HIS A 241 0.22 9.69 -2.93
N GLY A 242 0.14 10.90 -2.36
CA GLY A 242 0.90 12.04 -2.87
C GLY A 242 2.39 11.87 -2.64
N ILE A 243 2.76 11.35 -1.47
CA ILE A 243 4.15 11.12 -1.08
C ILE A 243 4.82 10.08 -1.97
N ASP A 244 4.12 8.99 -2.34
CA ASP A 244 4.62 7.99 -3.28
C ASP A 244 4.90 8.57 -4.68
N LYS A 245 4.07 9.51 -5.15
CA LYS A 245 4.33 10.22 -6.42
C LYS A 245 5.58 11.10 -6.32
N ILE A 246 5.74 11.81 -5.20
CA ILE A 246 6.92 12.67 -4.96
C ILE A 246 8.18 11.81 -4.94
N ASN A 247 8.16 10.71 -4.19
CA ASN A 247 9.27 9.76 -4.16
C ASN A 247 9.61 9.24 -5.56
N TRP A 248 8.59 8.90 -6.35
CA TRP A 248 8.77 8.39 -7.72
C TRP A 248 9.38 9.42 -8.68
N ILE A 249 8.90 10.67 -8.63
CA ILE A 249 9.41 11.75 -9.48
C ILE A 249 10.84 12.13 -9.08
N LEU A 250 11.11 12.26 -7.77
CA LEU A 250 12.44 12.60 -7.24
C LEU A 250 13.40 11.40 -7.16
N LYS A 251 12.93 10.19 -7.49
CA LYS A 251 13.71 8.94 -7.50
C LYS A 251 14.35 8.60 -6.16
N GLY A 252 13.63 8.79 -5.07
CA GLY A 252 14.11 8.46 -3.72
C GLY A 252 13.17 8.95 -2.63
N HIS A 253 13.64 8.94 -1.39
CA HIS A 253 12.90 9.36 -0.20
C HIS A 253 13.46 10.68 0.37
N PRO A 254 12.70 11.41 1.22
CA PRO A 254 13.20 12.60 1.89
C PRO A 254 14.30 12.25 2.90
N ILE A 255 15.22 13.19 3.13
CA ILE A 255 16.30 13.10 4.13
C ILE A 255 15.92 13.76 5.47
N SER A 256 15.00 14.73 5.45
CA SER A 256 14.41 15.31 6.66
C SER A 256 13.00 15.84 6.40
N ALA A 257 12.25 16.09 7.47
CA ALA A 257 11.00 16.81 7.41
C ALA A 257 10.83 17.73 8.63
N PHE A 258 10.13 18.84 8.40
CA PHE A 258 9.55 19.68 9.44
C PHE A 258 8.06 19.81 9.16
N ALA A 259 7.20 19.57 10.15
CA ALA A 259 5.76 19.68 9.96
C ALA A 259 5.08 20.15 11.25
N LYS A 260 3.84 20.58 11.12
CA LYS A 260 2.94 20.92 12.20
C LYS A 260 1.50 20.62 11.78
N GLY A 261 0.62 20.46 12.74
CA GLY A 261 -0.79 20.22 12.49
C GLY A 261 -1.58 20.23 13.79
N GLY A 262 -2.75 19.63 13.73
CA GLY A 262 -3.55 19.40 14.92
C GLY A 262 -4.89 18.77 14.62
N ARG A 263 -5.66 18.61 15.70
CA ARG A 263 -7.06 18.19 15.67
C ARG A 263 -7.91 19.36 16.12
N LYS A 264 -8.42 20.15 15.16
CA LYS A 264 -9.23 21.35 15.39
C LYS A 264 -10.64 21.26 14.80
N ALA A 265 -10.79 20.66 13.63
CA ALA A 265 -12.06 20.51 12.93
C ALA A 265 -12.79 19.21 13.30
N ARG A 266 -12.05 18.11 13.50
CA ARG A 266 -12.60 16.83 13.93
C ARG A 266 -12.76 16.84 15.45
N THR A 267 -14.01 16.95 15.90
CA THR A 267 -14.37 16.97 17.33
C THR A 267 -15.11 15.72 17.78
N ASP A 268 -15.28 14.75 16.90
CA ASP A 268 -16.04 13.52 17.11
C ASP A 268 -15.15 12.45 17.77
N PHE A 269 -15.06 11.24 17.20
CA PHE A 269 -14.28 10.13 17.74
C PHE A 269 -12.78 10.23 17.40
N GLY A 270 -11.96 9.61 18.25
CA GLY A 270 -10.57 9.30 17.94
C GLY A 270 -9.55 10.39 18.29
N ASP A 271 -8.30 10.13 17.94
CA ASP A 271 -7.12 10.95 18.25
C ASP A 271 -6.33 11.40 17.00
N VAL A 272 -6.83 11.06 15.81
CA VAL A 272 -6.28 11.45 14.52
C VAL A 272 -6.41 12.96 14.30
N TRP A 273 -5.33 13.58 13.80
CA TRP A 273 -5.32 14.99 13.41
C TRP A 273 -6.10 15.24 12.11
N ASP A 274 -6.51 16.48 11.87
CA ASP A 274 -7.37 16.83 10.73
C ASP A 274 -6.73 17.80 9.74
N HIS A 275 -5.59 18.39 10.10
CA HIS A 275 -4.79 19.19 9.18
C HIS A 275 -3.30 19.07 9.49
N TYR A 276 -2.51 19.15 8.42
CA TYR A 276 -1.06 19.21 8.47
C TYR A 276 -0.53 20.23 7.47
N VAL A 277 0.56 20.89 7.85
CA VAL A 277 1.39 21.74 6.99
C VAL A 277 2.84 21.41 7.29
N GLY A 278 3.69 21.28 6.28
CA GLY A 278 5.10 21.00 6.48
C GLY A 278 5.94 21.13 5.22
N ALA A 279 7.22 20.79 5.37
CA ALA A 279 8.19 20.70 4.30
C ALA A 279 9.00 19.42 4.45
N LEU A 280 9.25 18.75 3.33
CA LEU A 280 10.19 17.64 3.22
C LEU A 280 11.42 18.10 2.46
N THR A 281 12.61 17.78 2.96
CA THR A 281 13.86 18.00 2.24
C THR A 281 14.28 16.70 1.59
N TYR A 282 14.49 16.71 0.28
CA TYR A 282 15.04 15.60 -0.50
C TYR A 282 16.52 15.86 -0.83
N PRO A 283 17.25 14.85 -1.34
CA PRO A 283 18.60 15.08 -1.86
C PRO A 283 18.67 16.21 -2.89
N ASN A 284 19.85 16.82 -3.04
CA ASN A 284 20.10 17.96 -3.93
C ASN A 284 19.29 19.22 -3.56
N ASP A 285 19.05 19.43 -2.27
CA ASP A 285 18.39 20.63 -1.71
C ASP A 285 16.97 20.90 -2.26
N VAL A 286 16.29 19.88 -2.77
CA VAL A 286 14.89 19.99 -3.21
C VAL A 286 13.97 19.99 -2.00
N VAL A 287 13.33 21.12 -1.72
CA VAL A 287 12.33 21.24 -0.66
C VAL A 287 10.92 21.08 -1.24
N VAL A 288 10.10 20.24 -0.62
CA VAL A 288 8.72 19.97 -1.02
C VAL A 288 7.76 20.46 0.04
N ASN A 289 6.94 21.46 -0.28
CA ASN A 289 5.86 21.90 0.60
C ASN A 289 4.74 20.85 0.64
N PHE A 290 4.28 20.51 1.83
CA PHE A 290 3.22 19.54 2.07
C PHE A 290 2.05 20.17 2.82
N GLN A 291 0.83 19.96 2.32
CA GLN A 291 -0.39 20.40 3.00
C GLN A 291 -1.48 19.32 2.93
N SER A 292 -2.16 19.08 4.05
CA SER A 292 -3.23 18.09 4.11
C SER A 292 -4.38 18.61 4.95
N THR A 293 -5.61 18.35 4.50
CA THR A 293 -6.84 18.50 5.30
C THR A 293 -7.74 17.31 5.11
N GLN A 294 -8.34 16.84 6.21
CA GLN A 294 -9.34 15.78 6.20
C GLN A 294 -10.53 16.12 7.10
N PHE A 295 -11.42 16.99 6.61
CA PHE A 295 -12.68 17.37 7.26
C PHE A 295 -13.59 18.11 6.26
N PRO A 296 -14.92 18.11 6.48
CA PRO A 296 -15.84 18.87 5.63
C PRO A 296 -15.99 20.33 6.13
N PRO A 297 -16.31 21.29 5.24
CA PRO A 297 -16.32 21.17 3.78
C PRO A 297 -14.89 21.08 3.22
N SER A 298 -14.75 20.50 2.02
CA SER A 298 -13.45 20.32 1.37
C SER A 298 -13.55 20.60 -0.12
N LEU A 299 -12.42 21.04 -0.70
CA LEU A 299 -12.27 21.24 -2.14
C LEU A 299 -12.27 19.92 -2.93
N GLY A 300 -11.97 18.79 -2.25
CA GLY A 300 -12.07 17.46 -2.85
C GLY A 300 -11.05 17.22 -3.98
N ASP A 301 -9.77 17.48 -3.71
CA ASP A 301 -8.71 17.30 -4.70
C ASP A 301 -7.37 16.96 -4.03
N ALA A 302 -6.51 16.26 -4.77
CA ALA A 302 -5.15 15.95 -4.38
C ALA A 302 -4.23 16.15 -5.58
N GLY A 303 -3.15 16.87 -5.38
CA GLY A 303 -2.26 17.20 -6.48
C GLY A 303 -0.85 17.59 -6.08
N GLU A 304 0.02 17.57 -7.07
CA GLU A 304 1.43 17.86 -6.95
C GLU A 304 1.88 18.79 -8.07
N ARG A 305 2.79 19.70 -7.73
CA ARG A 305 3.44 20.60 -8.66
C ARG A 305 4.94 20.49 -8.51
N PHE A 306 5.68 20.35 -9.60
CA PHE A 306 7.13 20.35 -9.60
C PHE A 306 7.62 21.54 -10.41
N PHE A 307 8.48 22.35 -9.81
CA PHE A 307 9.03 23.55 -10.43
C PHE A 307 10.48 23.26 -10.78
N GLY A 308 10.77 23.19 -12.08
CA GLY A 308 12.12 22.98 -12.57
C GLY A 308 12.66 24.17 -13.34
N THR A 309 13.95 24.12 -13.67
CA THR A 309 14.68 25.21 -14.32
C THR A 309 14.21 25.54 -15.74
N ARG A 310 13.44 24.65 -16.40
CA ARG A 310 12.93 24.83 -17.77
C ARG A 310 11.42 24.66 -17.91
N GLY A 311 10.72 24.31 -16.83
CA GLY A 311 9.29 24.06 -16.87
C GLY A 311 8.68 23.72 -15.53
N VAL A 312 7.36 23.56 -15.54
CA VAL A 312 6.57 23.21 -14.36
C VAL A 312 5.64 22.06 -14.73
N SER A 313 5.54 21.05 -13.88
CA SER A 313 4.50 20.03 -14.01
C SER A 313 3.42 20.24 -12.95
N GLU A 314 2.19 19.87 -13.28
CA GLU A 314 1.06 19.87 -12.37
C GLU A 314 0.21 18.62 -12.61
N SER A 315 -0.14 17.92 -11.54
CA SER A 315 -0.99 16.73 -11.59
C SER A 315 -2.05 16.76 -10.51
N HIS A 316 -3.30 16.55 -10.90
CA HIS A 316 -4.45 16.48 -10.00
C HIS A 316 -5.16 15.12 -10.08
N TYR A 317 -5.87 14.76 -9.01
CA TYR A 317 -6.86 13.70 -9.08
C TYR A 317 -8.01 14.10 -9.99
N SER A 318 -8.45 15.35 -9.88
CA SER A 318 -9.47 15.99 -10.72
C SER A 318 -9.01 17.39 -11.09
N GLY A 319 -8.74 17.63 -12.38
CA GLY A 319 -8.13 18.88 -12.85
C GLY A 319 -7.03 18.69 -13.91
N GLY A 320 -6.66 17.42 -14.15
CA GLY A 320 -5.76 17.00 -15.23
C GLY A 320 -4.28 16.93 -14.86
N VAL A 321 -3.49 16.54 -15.87
CA VAL A 321 -2.03 16.31 -15.75
C VAL A 321 -1.32 16.99 -16.90
N LYS A 322 -0.42 17.94 -16.58
CA LYS A 322 0.14 18.90 -17.53
C LYS A 322 1.60 19.23 -17.23
N ILE A 323 2.30 19.65 -18.28
CA ILE A 323 3.63 20.28 -18.24
C ILE A 323 3.55 21.62 -18.97
N PHE A 324 4.12 22.64 -18.35
CA PHE A 324 4.28 24.00 -18.86
C PHE A 324 5.77 24.34 -19.02
N GLY A 325 6.09 25.37 -19.80
CA GLY A 325 7.46 25.83 -20.03
C GLY A 325 7.95 25.49 -21.44
N GLU A 326 9.24 25.17 -21.57
CA GLU A 326 9.88 24.97 -22.88
C GLU A 326 9.39 23.73 -23.63
N SER A 327 8.90 22.72 -22.92
CA SER A 327 8.36 21.46 -23.49
C SER A 327 6.93 21.21 -23.04
N PRO A 328 5.96 22.03 -23.49
CA PRO A 328 4.59 21.97 -23.01
C PRO A 328 3.92 20.66 -23.43
N TRP A 329 3.07 20.13 -22.54
CA TRP A 329 2.30 18.91 -22.79
C TRP A 329 1.05 18.89 -21.92
N ASP A 330 -0.06 18.42 -22.47
CA ASP A 330 -1.30 18.20 -21.74
C ASP A 330 -1.75 16.76 -22.03
N SER A 331 -2.03 15.99 -20.98
CA SER A 331 -2.54 14.63 -21.11
C SER A 331 -3.93 14.57 -21.73
N GLY A 332 -4.70 15.67 -21.67
CA GLY A 332 -6.12 15.69 -22.04
C GLY A 332 -7.03 14.96 -21.05
N ALA A 333 -6.48 14.36 -19.99
CA ALA A 333 -7.25 13.71 -18.94
C ALA A 333 -7.84 14.76 -17.99
N ASN A 334 -9.12 14.62 -17.64
CA ASN A 334 -9.76 15.48 -16.65
C ASN A 334 -9.71 14.88 -15.23
N GLU A 335 -9.63 13.56 -15.14
CA GLU A 335 -9.43 12.78 -13.92
C GLU A 335 -8.53 11.58 -14.22
N ILE A 336 -7.80 11.08 -13.22
CA ILE A 336 -6.81 10.01 -13.43
C ILE A 336 -7.10 8.73 -12.64
N VAL A 337 -8.06 8.78 -11.72
CA VAL A 337 -8.25 7.70 -10.73
C VAL A 337 -8.94 6.50 -11.37
N THR A 338 -9.92 6.72 -12.26
CA THR A 338 -10.67 5.62 -12.89
C THR A 338 -9.76 4.72 -13.72
N ASP A 339 -8.92 5.32 -14.57
CA ASP A 339 -7.94 4.60 -15.39
C ASP A 339 -6.90 3.90 -14.52
N ALA A 340 -6.36 4.60 -13.51
CA ALA A 340 -5.44 4.03 -12.54
C ALA A 340 -5.99 2.76 -11.85
N GLU A 341 -7.24 2.81 -11.39
CA GLU A 341 -7.87 1.67 -10.75
C GLU A 341 -8.03 0.48 -11.69
N ALA A 342 -8.46 0.69 -12.93
CA ALA A 342 -8.57 -0.40 -13.89
C ALA A 342 -7.19 -1.00 -14.23
N ASN A 343 -6.18 -0.15 -14.40
CA ASN A 343 -4.83 -0.57 -14.80
C ASN A 343 -4.10 -1.33 -13.70
N LYS A 344 -4.20 -0.90 -12.43
CA LYS A 344 -3.54 -1.60 -11.31
C LYS A 344 -4.03 -3.05 -11.17
N TYR A 345 -5.34 -3.30 -11.35
CA TYR A 345 -5.90 -4.66 -11.27
C TYR A 345 -5.44 -5.53 -12.44
N ARG A 346 -5.47 -4.98 -13.66
CA ARG A 346 -5.01 -5.70 -14.86
C ARG A 346 -3.54 -6.04 -14.76
N ALA A 347 -2.71 -5.11 -14.31
CA ALA A 347 -1.29 -5.32 -14.16
C ALA A 347 -0.98 -6.42 -13.14
N PHE A 348 -1.68 -6.46 -12.00
CA PHE A 348 -1.51 -7.54 -11.02
C PHE A 348 -1.79 -8.92 -11.62
N ILE A 349 -2.91 -9.07 -12.33
CA ILE A 349 -3.28 -10.35 -12.97
C ILE A 349 -2.34 -10.70 -14.12
N GLU A 350 -1.91 -9.71 -14.91
CA GLU A 350 -0.99 -9.92 -16.02
C GLU A 350 0.40 -10.34 -15.52
N ASP A 351 0.90 -9.72 -14.47
CA ASP A 351 2.18 -10.09 -13.84
C ASP A 351 2.15 -11.55 -13.35
N ILE A 352 1.02 -12.01 -12.81
CA ILE A 352 0.83 -13.42 -12.41
C ILE A 352 0.84 -14.34 -13.65
N ARG A 353 0.08 -14.00 -14.69
CA ARG A 353 -0.05 -14.83 -15.90
C ARG A 353 1.25 -14.95 -16.67
N THR A 354 2.02 -13.87 -16.75
CA THR A 354 3.27 -13.80 -17.49
C THR A 354 4.48 -14.29 -16.69
N GLY A 355 4.30 -14.52 -15.39
CA GLY A 355 5.41 -14.81 -14.49
C GLY A 355 6.34 -13.61 -14.27
N ASN A 356 5.88 -12.39 -14.53
CA ASN A 356 6.60 -11.18 -14.14
C ASN A 356 6.47 -10.99 -12.64
N LEU A 357 7.44 -11.50 -11.87
CA LEU A 357 7.44 -11.52 -10.40
C LEU A 357 7.72 -10.14 -9.78
N ARG A 358 6.96 -9.12 -10.20
CA ARG A 358 7.05 -7.75 -9.71
C ARG A 358 6.78 -7.72 -8.21
N ASN A 359 7.66 -7.03 -7.49
CA ASN A 359 7.58 -6.88 -6.04
C ASN A 359 7.62 -5.40 -5.64
N GLU A 360 6.47 -4.87 -5.25
CA GLU A 360 6.29 -3.46 -4.88
C GLU A 360 6.36 -3.22 -3.37
N ALA A 361 6.57 -4.26 -2.56
CA ALA A 361 6.54 -4.17 -1.11
C ALA A 361 7.59 -3.21 -0.55
N PHE A 362 8.81 -3.20 -1.11
CA PHE A 362 9.86 -2.28 -0.70
C PHE A 362 9.45 -0.81 -0.93
N ARG A 363 8.97 -0.49 -2.15
CA ARG A 363 8.48 0.85 -2.50
C ARG A 363 7.33 1.26 -1.59
N GLY A 364 6.37 0.36 -1.35
CA GLY A 364 5.25 0.63 -0.45
C GLY A 364 5.70 0.97 0.97
N ALA A 365 6.72 0.26 1.49
CA ALA A 365 7.29 0.53 2.80
C ALA A 365 8.11 1.84 2.83
N GLU A 366 8.86 2.16 1.78
CA GLU A 366 9.58 3.42 1.66
C GLU A 366 8.61 4.62 1.63
N SER A 367 7.53 4.53 0.85
CA SER A 367 6.49 5.56 0.82
C SER A 367 5.77 5.72 2.17
N ALA A 368 5.52 4.62 2.89
CA ALA A 368 4.99 4.67 4.25
C ALA A 368 5.98 5.33 5.23
N LEU A 369 7.28 5.01 5.15
CA LEU A 369 8.32 5.66 5.95
C LEU A 369 8.43 7.16 5.68
N SER A 370 8.34 7.59 4.41
CA SER A 370 8.29 9.02 4.06
C SER A 370 7.10 9.72 4.74
N ALA A 371 5.93 9.09 4.78
CA ALA A 371 4.75 9.63 5.47
C ALA A 371 4.90 9.62 7.01
N ILE A 372 5.51 8.57 7.56
CA ILE A 372 5.82 8.47 8.99
C ILE A 372 6.82 9.56 9.39
N LEU A 373 7.76 9.96 8.52
CA LEU A 373 8.70 11.05 8.79
C LEU A 373 7.97 12.37 9.00
N ILE A 374 7.01 12.70 8.12
CA ILE A 374 6.16 13.89 8.26
C ILE A 374 5.41 13.85 9.58
N ARG A 375 4.75 12.73 9.89
CA ARG A 375 4.00 12.56 11.15
C ARG A 375 4.92 12.75 12.34
N THR A 376 6.07 12.10 12.35
CA THR A 376 7.04 12.15 13.45
C THR A 376 7.52 13.58 13.70
N ALA A 377 7.90 14.30 12.64
CA ALA A 377 8.26 15.71 12.74
C ALA A 377 7.11 16.58 13.28
N ALA A 378 5.88 16.34 12.80
CA ALA A 378 4.69 17.06 13.21
C ALA A 378 4.38 16.92 14.70
N TYR A 379 4.40 15.70 15.22
CA TYR A 379 4.14 15.43 16.63
C TYR A 379 5.28 15.88 17.55
N GLN A 380 6.52 15.85 17.08
CA GLN A 380 7.67 16.32 17.86
C GLN A 380 7.83 17.86 17.81
N GLY A 381 7.17 18.54 16.88
CA GLY A 381 7.23 20.00 16.76
C GLY A 381 8.61 20.53 16.37
N ARG A 382 9.43 19.71 15.71
CA ARG A 382 10.80 20.02 15.29
C ARG A 382 11.18 19.27 14.02
N GLU A 383 12.29 19.65 13.41
CA GLU A 383 12.85 18.88 12.30
C GLU A 383 13.30 17.48 12.78
N VAL A 384 13.01 16.48 11.95
CA VAL A 384 13.43 15.10 12.13
C VAL A 384 14.09 14.63 10.84
N THR A 385 15.26 14.02 10.97
CA THR A 385 15.96 13.39 9.83
C THR A 385 15.51 11.94 9.65
N TRP A 386 15.61 11.43 8.43
CA TRP A 386 15.32 10.05 8.08
C TRP A 386 16.07 9.06 8.99
N ASP A 387 17.38 9.27 9.15
CA ASP A 387 18.23 8.42 10.00
C ASP A 387 17.83 8.48 11.48
N ALA A 388 17.47 9.66 11.99
CA ALA A 388 17.01 9.80 13.37
C ALA A 388 15.67 9.09 13.60
N MET A 389 14.76 9.14 12.64
CA MET A 389 13.49 8.40 12.68
C MET A 389 13.73 6.89 12.63
N LEU A 390 14.57 6.40 11.73
CA LEU A 390 14.87 4.96 11.67
C LEU A 390 15.57 4.47 12.94
N LYS A 391 16.50 5.26 13.48
CA LYS A 391 17.23 4.93 14.71
C LYS A 391 16.34 4.98 15.96
N SER A 392 15.32 5.83 16.01
CA SER A 392 14.40 5.87 17.15
C SER A 392 13.64 4.55 17.28
N GLY A 393 13.36 3.89 16.15
CA GLY A 393 12.63 2.63 16.11
C GLY A 393 11.24 2.74 16.74
N GLU A 394 10.62 3.93 16.71
CA GLU A 394 9.35 4.19 17.36
C GLU A 394 8.30 3.17 16.90
N ALA A 395 7.85 2.35 17.85
CA ALA A 395 6.82 1.34 17.67
C ALA A 395 5.50 1.90 18.18
N LEU A 396 4.44 1.72 17.39
CA LEU A 396 3.09 1.95 17.87
C LEU A 396 2.55 0.65 18.46
N ASP A 397 1.85 0.73 19.59
CA ASP A 397 1.23 -0.44 20.22
C ASP A 397 -0.27 -0.18 20.40
N ALA A 398 -1.07 -0.93 19.65
CA ALA A 398 -2.53 -0.84 19.70
C ALA A 398 -3.08 -1.22 21.08
N ARG A 399 -2.37 -2.07 21.84
CA ARG A 399 -2.84 -2.67 23.11
C ARG A 399 -4.21 -3.33 22.98
N ILE A 400 -4.42 -4.03 21.86
CA ILE A 400 -5.64 -4.78 21.56
C ILE A 400 -5.30 -6.27 21.57
N ASP A 401 -5.99 -7.04 22.41
CA ASP A 401 -5.87 -8.50 22.41
C ASP A 401 -6.79 -9.11 21.35
N LEU A 402 -6.23 -9.53 20.21
CA LEU A 402 -7.03 -10.14 19.15
C LEU A 402 -7.66 -11.48 19.56
N LYS A 403 -7.16 -12.16 20.61
CA LYS A 403 -7.72 -13.46 21.07
C LYS A 403 -9.16 -13.32 21.55
N GLN A 404 -9.57 -12.13 21.98
CA GLN A 404 -10.96 -11.87 22.36
C GLN A 404 -11.95 -12.07 21.18
N PHE A 405 -11.45 -12.09 19.94
CA PHE A 405 -12.22 -12.33 18.71
C PHE A 405 -12.08 -13.76 18.19
N GLU A 406 -11.42 -14.66 18.92
CA GLU A 406 -11.40 -16.08 18.57
C GLU A 406 -12.82 -16.64 18.63
N THR A 407 -13.19 -17.35 17.57
CA THR A 407 -14.42 -18.11 17.51
C THR A 407 -14.30 -19.26 18.51
N ARG A 408 -15.21 -19.36 19.48
CA ARG A 408 -15.38 -20.61 20.23
C ARG A 408 -15.84 -21.66 19.23
N SER A 409 -14.95 -22.60 18.94
CA SER A 409 -15.16 -23.74 18.04
C SER A 409 -16.35 -24.59 18.47
#